data_AF-A0A952VQV2-F1
#
_entry.id   AF-A0A952VQV2-F1
#
_cell.length_a   1.000
_cell.length_b   1.000
_cell.length_c   1.000
_cell.angle_alpha   90.00
_cell.angle_beta   90.00
_cell.angle_gamma   90.00
#
_symmetry.space_group_name_H-M   'P 1'
#
loop_
_entity.id
_entity.type
_entity.pdbx_description
1 polymer ?
#
loop_
_entity_poly.entity_id
_entity_poly.type
_entity_poly.pdbx_seq_one_letter_code
_entity_poly.pdbx_strand_id
1 'polypeptide(L)' 'MPGMTSSVVKTLGEIKEIKTIDPCWGKPDIIAIADIPDQDALTQLVLSRIHGIEGVTQTDTHLVYRLKEARSK' A
#
# COMPACT_ATOMS: atom_id res chain seq x y z
N MET A 1 -5.80 3.48 16.69
CA MET A 1 -6.75 4.41 17.33
C MET A 1 -7.74 4.85 16.26
N PRO A 2 -9.07 4.69 16.45
CA PRO A 2 -10.04 5.08 15.43
C PRO A 2 -9.98 6.59 15.12
N GLY A 3 -10.26 6.99 13.89
CA GLY A 3 -10.33 8.41 13.48
C GLY A 3 -9.04 9.02 12.91
N MET A 4 -7.96 8.24 12.78
CA MET A 4 -6.70 8.70 12.17
C MET A 4 -6.67 8.61 10.64
N THR A 5 -7.74 8.12 10.00
CA THR A 5 -7.79 7.84 8.56
C THR A 5 -7.35 9.03 7.71
N SER A 6 -7.86 10.24 7.99
CA SER A 6 -7.50 11.45 7.24
C SER A 6 -6.02 11.81 7.36
N SER A 7 -5.43 11.65 8.55
CA SER A 7 -4.01 11.87 8.80
C SER A 7 -3.15 10.86 8.05
N VAL A 8 -3.50 9.57 8.15
CA VAL A 8 -2.80 8.48 7.45
C VAL A 8 -2.87 8.67 5.94
N VAL A 9 -4.04 9.02 5.38
CA VAL A 9 -4.21 9.30 3.94
C VAL A 9 -3.29 10.44 3.49
N LYS A 10 -3.18 11.51 4.28
CA LYS A 10 -2.28 12.62 3.97
C LYS A 10 -0.81 12.16 3.93
N THR A 11 -0.37 11.43 4.96
CA THR A 11 1.00 10.90 5.03
C THR A 11 1.30 9.91 3.90
N LEU A 12 0.35 9.03 3.57
CA LEU A 12 0.47 8.13 2.42
C LEU A 12 0.58 8.91 1.10
N GLY A 13 -0.09 10.06 0.97
CA GLY A 13 0.00 10.93 -0.21
C GLY A 13 1.38 11.55 -0.43
N GLU A 14 2.24 11.58 0.59
CA GLU A 14 3.64 12.05 0.49
C GLU A 14 4.59 10.95 -0.05
N ILE A 15 4.11 9.72 -0.18
CA ILE A 15 4.87 8.57 -0.67
C ILE A 15 4.74 8.47 -2.20
N LYS A 16 5.83 8.69 -2.92
CA LYS A 16 5.87 8.75 -4.40
C LYS A 16 5.48 7.44 -5.08
N GLU A 17 5.73 6.33 -4.41
CA GLU A 17 5.43 4.98 -4.86
C GLU A 17 3.92 4.72 -4.90
N ILE A 18 3.14 5.42 -4.05
CA ILE A 18 1.68 5.30 -3.98
C ILE A 18 1.03 6.11 -5.10
N LYS A 19 0.18 5.45 -5.88
CA LYS A 19 -0.53 6.00 -7.05
C LYS A 19 -1.96 6.37 -6.74
N THR A 20 -2.63 5.55 -5.92
CA THR A 20 -3.99 5.80 -5.50
C THR A 20 -4.13 5.54 -4.01
N ILE A 21 -5.02 6.30 -3.39
CA ILE A 21 -5.37 6.17 -1.97
C ILE A 21 -6.88 6.35 -1.88
N ASP A 22 -7.56 5.29 -1.49
CA ASP A 22 -9.01 5.22 -1.44
C ASP A 22 -9.43 4.92 0.02
N PRO A 23 -9.88 5.94 0.77
CA PRO A 23 -10.48 5.74 2.08
C PRO A 23 -11.84 5.05 1.93
N CYS A 24 -12.07 3.98 2.68
CA CYS A 24 -13.24 3.13 2.54
C CYS A 24 -13.99 2.99 3.86
N TRP A 25 -15.30 2.76 3.80
CA TRP A 25 -16.09 2.36 4.95
C TRP A 25 -16.03 0.84 5.10
N GLY A 26 -15.34 0.35 6.13
CA GLY A 26 -15.21 -1.09 6.41
C GLY A 26 -13.76 -1.50 6.63
N LYS A 27 -13.46 -2.79 6.45
CA LYS A 27 -12.09 -3.31 6.52
C LYS A 27 -11.57 -3.60 5.10
N PRO A 28 -10.35 -3.13 4.75
CA PRO A 28 -9.56 -2.14 5.49
C PRO A 28 -10.15 -0.72 5.41
N ASP A 29 -9.74 0.17 6.31
CA ASP A 29 -10.16 1.58 6.32
C ASP A 29 -9.60 2.37 5.12
N ILE A 30 -8.49 1.90 4.53
CA ILE A 30 -7.80 2.52 3.39
C ILE A 30 -7.32 1.42 2.46
N ILE A 31 -7.53 1.59 1.16
CA ILE A 31 -6.91 0.81 0.09
C ILE A 31 -5.92 1.73 -0.63
N ALA A 32 -4.68 1.27 -0.84
CA ALA A 32 -3.67 2.01 -1.57
C ALA A 32 -3.03 1.13 -2.65
N ILE A 33 -2.82 1.70 -3.84
CA ILE A 33 -2.11 1.05 -4.93
C ILE A 33 -0.72 1.69 -5.02
N ALA A 34 0.32 0.87 -5.00
CA ALA A 34 1.70 1.32 -5.13
C ALA A 34 2.40 0.61 -6.29
N ASP A 35 3.14 1.39 -7.08
CA ASP A 35 4.06 0.85 -8.08
C ASP A 35 5.45 0.75 -7.48
N ILE A 36 5.96 -0.47 -7.46
CA ILE A 36 7.27 -0.81 -6.90
C ILE A 36 8.12 -1.55 -7.94
N PRO A 37 9.44 -1.28 -8.00
CA PRO A 37 10.32 -1.90 -8.99
C PRO A 37 10.62 -3.38 -8.66
N ASP A 38 10.74 -3.71 -7.37
CA ASP A 38 11.19 -5.02 -6.90
C ASP A 38 10.71 -5.31 -5.45
N GLN A 39 11.04 -6.51 -4.98
CA GLN A 39 10.62 -7.01 -3.66
C GLN A 39 11.35 -6.34 -2.49
N ASP A 40 12.57 -5.84 -2.70
CA ASP A 40 13.31 -5.12 -1.66
C ASP A 40 12.69 -3.75 -1.43
N ALA A 41 12.32 -3.05 -2.51
CA ALA A 41 11.58 -1.81 -2.47
C ALA A 41 10.20 -1.98 -1.81
N LEU A 42 9.49 -3.09 -2.07
CA LEU A 42 8.25 -3.42 -1.36
C LEU A 42 8.48 -3.50 0.15
N THR A 43 9.51 -4.25 0.55
CA THR A 43 9.81 -4.52 1.96
C THR A 43 10.13 -3.21 2.67
N GLN A 44 10.94 -2.34 2.05
CA GLN A 44 11.24 -1.01 2.57
C GLN A 44 10.00 -0.13 2.64
N LEU A 45 9.14 -0.16 1.63
CA LEU A 45 7.91 0.63 1.63
C LEU A 45 6.97 0.20 2.77
N VAL A 46 6.67 -1.09 2.88
CA VAL A 46 5.67 -1.58 3.84
C VAL A 46 6.23 -1.56 5.26
N LEU A 47 7.37 -2.20 5.51
CA LEU A 47 7.90 -2.38 6.86
C LEU A 47 8.54 -1.11 7.42
N SER A 48 9.29 -0.36 6.60
CA SER A 48 10.03 0.81 7.10
C SER A 48 9.20 2.09 7.06
N ARG A 49 8.33 2.26 6.04
CA ARG A 49 7.56 3.50 5.87
C ARG A 49 6.13 3.37 6.36
N ILE A 50 5.34 2.45 5.80
CA ILE A 50 3.90 2.35 6.10
C ILE A 50 3.65 1.96 7.55
N HIS A 51 4.34 0.94 8.09
CA HIS A 51 4.19 0.55 9.50
C HIS A 51 4.71 1.58 10.49
N GLY A 52 5.54 2.52 10.04
CA GLY A 52 6.00 3.66 10.85
C GLY A 52 4.99 4.80 10.94
N ILE A 53 3.93 4.80 10.14
CA ILE A 53 2.92 5.87 10.16
C ILE A 53 2.03 5.70 11.39
N GLU A 54 1.97 6.73 12.22
CA GLU A 54 1.06 6.77 13.36
C GLU A 54 -0.40 6.60 12.88
N GLY A 55 -1.09 5.62 13.47
CA GLY A 55 -2.47 5.28 13.10
C GLY A 55 -2.58 4.04 12.21
N VAL A 56 -1.50 3.58 11.57
CA VAL A 56 -1.46 2.29 10.87
C VAL A 56 -1.30 1.18 11.90
N THR A 57 -2.33 0.34 12.05
CA THR A 57 -2.31 -0.79 13.00
C THR A 57 -2.10 -2.14 12.32
N GLN A 58 -2.50 -2.26 11.05
CA GLN A 58 -2.42 -3.49 10.28
C GLN A 58 -2.39 -3.16 8.79
N THR A 59 -1.67 -3.96 8.01
CA THR A 59 -1.68 -3.93 6.55
C THR A 59 -1.89 -5.33 6.01
N ASP A 60 -2.62 -5.46 4.91
CA ASP A 60 -2.66 -6.66 4.08
C ASP A 60 -2.19 -6.27 2.67
N THR A 61 -1.21 -6.97 2.12
CA THR A 61 -0.52 -6.58 0.87
C THR A 61 -0.82 -7.60 -0.22
N HIS A 62 -1.55 -7.18 -1.25
CA HIS A 62 -1.97 -8.04 -2.35
C HIS A 62 -1.07 -7.78 -3.56
N LEU A 63 -0.14 -8.70 -3.82
CA LEU A 63 0.83 -8.56 -4.90
C LEU A 63 0.22 -8.89 -6.26
N VAL A 64 0.28 -7.91 -7.16
CA VAL A 64 -0.20 -8.06 -8.54
C VAL A 64 0.97 -8.47 -9.43
N TYR A 65 0.95 -9.72 -9.89
CA TYR A 65 1.93 -10.24 -10.84
C TYR A 65 1.32 -10.35 -12.24
N ARG A 66 1.98 -9.77 -13.23
CA ARG A 66 1.68 -10.08 -14.63
C ARG A 66 2.34 -11.41 -14.96
N LEU A 67 1.55 -12.47 -15.05
CA LEU A 67 2.01 -13.73 -15.62
C LEU A 67 2.38 -13.47 -17.09
N LYS A 68 3.58 -13.92 -17.51
CA LYS A 68 3.87 -14.01 -18.93
C LYS A 68 2.94 -15.07 -19.49
N GLU A 69 2.13 -14.73 -20.48
CA GLU A 69 1.42 -15.75 -21.26
C GLU A 69 2.45 -16.78 -21.72
N ALA A 70 2.23 -18.05 -21.34
CA ALA A 70 3.05 -19.13 -21.85
C ALA A 70 2.95 -19.06 -23.37
N ARG A 71 4.08 -18.88 -24.06
CA ARG A 71 4.11 -18.95 -25.52
C ARG A 71 3.46 -20.28 -25.91
N SER A 72 2.27 -20.24 -26.52
CA SER A 72 1.77 -21.40 -27.25
C SER A 72 2.82 -21.74 -28.29
N LYS A 73 3.39 -22.94 -28.17
CA LYS A 73 4.22 -23.55 -29.20
C LYS A 73 3.36 -23.93 -30.40
#